data_AF-A0A849BZ08-F1
#
_entry.id   AF-A0A849BZ08-F1
#
_cell.length_a   1.000
_cell.length_b   1.000
_cell.length_c   1.000
_cell.angle_alpha   90.00
_cell.angle_beta   90.00
_cell.angle_gamma   90.00
#
_symmetry.space_group_name_H-M   'P 1'
#
loop_
_entity.id
_entity.type
_entity.pdbx_description
1 polymer ?
#
loop_
_entity_poly.entity_id
_entity_poly.type
_entity_poly.pdbx_seq_one_letter_code
_entity_poly.pdbx_strand_id
1 'polypeptide(L)'
;MDEGACRGGDPDALFVRGAEQNVAKLVCRSCPVRTECLADALDSRTEFGVWGGMTERERRALLRRRPDVTSWTQVLLAARDEHRAAAGVPAPRLSVVRG
;
A
#
# COMPACT_ATOMS: atom_id res chain seq x y z
N MET A 1 -5.50 -1.26 -8.67
CA MET A 1 -5.79 -1.97 -7.39
C MET A 1 -6.42 -3.35 -7.64
N ASP A 2 -6.37 -3.86 -8.88
CA ASP A 2 -7.20 -4.98 -9.28
C ASP A 2 -6.65 -6.37 -8.94
N GLU A 3 -5.66 -6.45 -8.06
CA GLU A 3 -5.05 -7.72 -7.63
C GLU A 3 -4.89 -7.75 -6.11
N GLY A 4 -5.63 -6.89 -5.40
CA GLY A 4 -5.60 -6.82 -3.94
C GLY A 4 -6.05 -8.12 -3.29
N ALA A 5 -5.22 -8.68 -2.41
CA ALA A 5 -5.55 -9.90 -1.65
C ALA A 5 -6.81 -9.75 -0.78
N CYS A 6 -7.18 -8.51 -0.42
CA CYS A 6 -8.40 -8.21 0.32
C CYS A 6 -9.69 -8.32 -0.51
N ARG A 7 -9.62 -8.35 -1.85
CA ARG A 7 -10.83 -8.32 -2.69
C ARG A 7 -11.78 -9.49 -2.44
N GLY A 8 -11.25 -10.68 -2.15
CA GLY A 8 -12.06 -11.88 -1.93
C GLY A 8 -12.70 -11.97 -0.54
N GLY A 9 -12.41 -11.02 0.35
CA GLY A 9 -12.93 -10.99 1.71
C GLY A 9 -14.05 -9.97 1.92
N ASP A 10 -14.47 -9.83 3.17
CA ASP A 10 -15.41 -8.78 3.59
C ASP A 10 -14.74 -7.39 3.47
N PRO A 11 -15.29 -6.46 2.67
CA PRO A 11 -14.78 -5.10 2.58
C PRO A 11 -14.70 -4.37 3.93
N ASP A 12 -15.65 -4.62 4.82
CA ASP A 12 -15.73 -3.93 6.12
C ASP A 12 -14.58 -4.34 7.06
N ALA A 13 -13.97 -5.51 6.82
CA ALA A 13 -12.80 -5.97 7.57
C ALA A 13 -11.59 -5.04 7.42
N LEU A 14 -11.54 -4.17 6.40
CA LEU A 14 -10.49 -3.16 6.25
C LEU A 14 -10.75 -1.87 7.03
N PHE A 15 -11.98 -1.63 7.50
CA PHE A 15 -12.41 -0.39 8.15
C PHE A 15 -12.61 -0.53 9.66
N VAL A 16 -12.13 -1.63 10.25
CA VAL A 16 -12.15 -1.93 11.67
C VAL A 16 -11.29 -0.98 12.52
N ARG A 17 -11.48 -1.02 13.85
CA ARG A 17 -10.81 -0.14 14.83
C ARG A 17 -10.03 -0.95 15.88
N GLY A 18 -9.14 -0.27 16.59
CA GLY A 18 -8.42 -0.87 17.73
C GLY A 18 -7.59 -2.10 17.33
N ALA A 19 -7.67 -3.16 18.13
CA ALA A 19 -6.86 -4.36 17.96
C ALA A 19 -7.18 -5.13 16.66
N GLU A 20 -8.40 -5.03 16.14
CA GLU A 20 -8.83 -5.73 14.91
C GLU A 20 -8.07 -5.24 13.67
N GLN A 21 -7.52 -4.01 13.71
CA GLN A 21 -6.66 -3.50 12.65
C GLN A 21 -5.40 -4.38 12.46
N ASN A 22 -4.96 -5.10 13.50
CA ASN A 22 -3.85 -6.04 13.35
C ASN A 22 -4.21 -7.22 12.44
N VAL A 23 -5.45 -7.70 12.50
CA VAL A 23 -5.95 -8.77 11.63
C VAL A 23 -6.06 -8.26 10.19
N ALA A 24 -6.63 -7.07 9.98
CA ALA A 24 -6.70 -6.44 8.66
C ALA A 24 -5.31 -6.26 8.04
N LYS A 25 -4.30 -5.87 8.82
CA LYS A 25 -2.91 -5.75 8.37
C LYS A 25 -2.30 -7.08 7.92
N LEU A 26 -2.77 -8.23 8.42
CA LEU A 26 -2.27 -9.54 7.98
C LEU A 26 -2.58 -9.80 6.51
N VAL A 27 -3.78 -9.42 6.06
CA VAL A 27 -4.20 -9.54 4.64
C VAL A 27 -3.22 -8.84 3.71
N CYS A 28 -2.66 -7.71 4.15
CA CYS A 28 -1.72 -6.96 3.35
C CYS A 28 -0.33 -7.59 3.23
N ARG A 29 0.11 -8.48 4.13
CA ARG A 29 1.51 -8.91 4.26
C ARG A 29 2.11 -9.48 2.97
N SER A 30 1.34 -10.32 2.27
CA SER A 30 1.73 -10.96 1.01
C SER A 30 0.97 -10.41 -0.19
N CYS A 31 0.26 -9.28 -0.03
CA CYS A 31 -0.54 -8.69 -1.10
C CYS A 31 0.38 -8.18 -2.22
N PRO A 32 0.20 -8.60 -3.48
CA PRO A 32 1.12 -8.27 -4.58
C PRO A 32 1.15 -6.76 -4.89
N VAL A 33 0.04 -6.06 -4.61
CA VAL A 33 -0.13 -4.61 -4.85
C VAL A 33 0.03 -3.79 -3.56
N ARG A 34 0.63 -4.35 -2.50
CA ARG A 34 0.74 -3.69 -1.19
C ARG A 34 1.42 -2.32 -1.29
N THR A 35 2.50 -2.21 -2.07
CA THR A 35 3.28 -0.97 -2.19
C THR A 35 2.50 0.10 -2.94
N GLU A 36 1.89 -0.26 -4.07
CA GLU A 36 1.01 0.60 -4.86
C GLU A 36 -0.17 1.10 -4.01
N CYS A 37 -0.81 0.19 -3.28
CA CYS A 37 -1.91 0.50 -2.38
C CYS A 37 -1.51 1.49 -1.27
N LEU A 38 -0.31 1.32 -0.70
CA LEU A 38 0.19 2.26 0.32
C LEU A 38 0.49 3.64 -0.29
N ALA A 39 1.15 3.67 -1.44
CA ALA A 39 1.50 4.90 -2.12
C ALA A 39 0.26 5.73 -2.47
N ASP A 40 -0.74 5.09 -3.09
CA ASP A 40 -2.01 5.72 -3.45
C ASP A 40 -2.73 6.29 -2.21
N ALA A 41 -2.77 5.53 -1.11
CA ALA A 41 -3.38 5.99 0.14
C ALA A 41 -2.64 7.16 0.80
N LEU A 42 -1.32 7.27 0.61
CA LEU A 42 -0.51 8.38 1.13
C LEU A 42 -0.66 9.63 0.24
N ASP A 43 -0.63 9.47 -1.08
CA ASP A 43 -0.78 10.55 -2.06
C ASP A 43 -2.19 11.17 -2.00
N SER A 44 -3.23 10.33 -1.95
CA SER A 44 -4.63 10.76 -1.81
C SER A 44 -5.00 11.20 -0.40
N ARG A 45 -4.12 10.98 0.59
CA ARG A 45 -4.38 11.20 2.02
C ARG A 45 -5.67 10.51 2.50
N THR A 46 -5.89 9.28 2.06
CA THR A 46 -7.07 8.48 2.42
C THR A 46 -7.26 8.43 3.94
N GLU A 47 -8.46 8.80 4.39
CA GLU A 47 -8.76 9.07 5.81
C GLU A 47 -9.12 7.85 6.64
N PHE A 48 -9.55 6.73 6.06
CA PHE A 48 -10.04 5.60 6.86
C PHE A 48 -9.43 4.27 6.45
N GLY A 49 -9.54 3.28 7.33
CA GLY A 49 -9.17 1.89 7.08
C GLY A 49 -7.66 1.58 6.99
N VAL A 50 -7.39 0.30 6.77
CA VAL A 50 -6.04 -0.25 6.55
C VAL A 50 -5.74 -0.31 5.06
N TRP A 51 -4.66 0.37 4.67
CA TRP A 51 -4.20 0.46 3.28
C TRP A 51 -2.72 0.11 3.22
N GLY A 52 -2.35 -0.82 2.33
CA GLY A 52 -0.95 -1.24 2.16
C GLY A 52 -0.30 -1.81 3.43
N GLY A 53 -1.12 -2.28 4.38
CA GLY A 53 -0.68 -2.75 5.69
C GLY A 53 -0.41 -1.64 6.70
N MET A 54 -0.92 -0.42 6.49
CA MET A 54 -0.86 0.68 7.46
C MET A 54 -2.25 1.16 7.83
N THR A 55 -2.45 1.38 9.12
CA THR A 55 -3.61 2.10 9.67
C THR A 55 -3.54 3.58 9.28
N GLU A 56 -4.68 4.26 9.34
CA GLU A 56 -4.75 5.72 9.16
C GLU A 56 -3.77 6.46 10.09
N ARG A 57 -3.71 6.08 11.37
CA ARG A 57 -2.82 6.71 12.36
C ARG A 57 -1.35 6.58 11.96
N GLU A 58 -0.94 5.41 11.48
CA GLU A 58 0.41 5.16 10.99
C GLU A 58 0.71 5.99 9.74
N ARG A 59 -0.23 6.06 8.78
CA ARG A 59 -0.07 6.89 7.57
C ARG A 59 0.06 8.37 7.92
N ARG A 60 -0.80 8.90 8.79
CA ARG A 60 -0.73 10.28 9.29
C ARG A 60 0.61 10.58 9.98
N ALA A 61 1.14 9.62 10.75
CA ALA A 61 2.45 9.77 11.38
C ALA A 61 3.59 9.83 10.35
N LEU A 62 3.53 9.02 9.30
CA LEU A 62 4.50 9.03 8.21
C LEU A 62 4.48 10.35 7.43
N LEU A 63 3.28 10.82 7.05
CA LEU A 63 3.09 12.09 6.35
C LEU A 63 3.67 13.28 7.15
N ARG A 64 3.49 13.31 8.47
CA ARG A 64 4.08 14.34 9.33
C ARG A 64 5.61 14.28 9.41
N ARG A 65 6.20 13.09 9.32
CA ARG A 65 7.66 12.88 9.38
C ARG A 65 8.36 13.21 8.06
N ARG A 66 7.62 13.22 6.95
CA ARG A 66 8.16 13.40 5.59
C ARG A 66 7.33 14.47 4.84
N PRO A 67 7.28 15.71 5.35
CA PRO A 67 6.48 16.77 4.73
C PRO A 67 7.01 17.22 3.36
N ASP A 68 8.26 16.86 3.04
CA ASP A 68 8.96 17.16 1.79
C ASP A 68 8.62 16.21 0.63
N VAL A 69 7.99 15.07 0.91
CA VAL A 69 7.62 14.09 -0.13
C VAL A 69 6.33 14.53 -0.82
N THR A 70 6.43 14.87 -2.09
CA THR A 70 5.31 15.32 -2.93
C THR A 70 4.68 14.19 -3.77
N SER A 71 5.38 13.07 -3.96
CA SER A 71 4.86 11.86 -4.61
C SER A 71 5.37 10.61 -3.92
N TRP A 72 4.50 9.97 -3.14
CA TRP A 72 4.76 8.68 -2.50
C TRP A 72 4.80 7.55 -3.52
N THR A 73 4.03 7.66 -4.59
CA THR A 73 4.12 6.74 -5.74
C THR A 73 5.54 6.67 -6.29
N GLN A 74 6.18 7.80 -6.56
CA GLN A 74 7.57 7.80 -7.03
C GLN A 74 8.52 7.19 -6.00
N VAL A 75 8.44 7.64 -4.75
CA VAL A 75 9.35 7.19 -3.68
C VAL A 75 9.24 5.69 -3.40
N LEU A 76 8.02 5.18 -3.23
CA LEU A 76 7.81 3.80 -2.80
C LEU A 76 7.96 2.79 -3.94
N LEU A 77 7.57 3.13 -5.16
CA LEU A 77 7.74 2.22 -6.30
C LEU A 77 9.22 2.11 -6.70
N ALA A 78 9.97 3.22 -6.70
CA ALA A 78 11.41 3.18 -6.92
C ALA A 78 12.12 2.27 -5.91
N ALA A 79 11.86 2.47 -4.61
CA ALA A 79 12.44 1.64 -3.55
C ALA A 79 12.08 0.16 -3.68
N ARG A 80 10.85 -0.16 -4.11
CA ARG A 80 10.44 -1.54 -4.37
C ARG A 80 11.18 -2.15 -5.56
N ASP A 81 11.32 -1.40 -6.65
CA ASP A 81 11.96 -1.89 -7.87
C ASP A 81 13.46 -2.10 -7.64
N GLU A 82 14.12 -1.20 -6.90
CA GLU A 82 15.49 -1.37 -6.40
C GLU A 82 15.64 -2.63 -5.54
N HIS A 83 14.71 -2.87 -4.60
CA HIS A 83 14.73 -4.08 -3.77
C HIS A 83 14.55 -5.37 -4.59
N ARG A 84 13.62 -5.36 -5.56
CA ARG A 84 13.40 -6.50 -6.47
C ARG A 84 14.64 -6.78 -7.33
N ALA A 85 15.26 -5.73 -7.87
CA ALA A 85 16.48 -5.85 -8.64
C ALA A 85 17.63 -6.43 -7.79
N ALA A 86 17.81 -5.93 -6.56
CA ALA A 86 18.79 -6.46 -5.62
C ALA A 86 18.52 -7.93 -5.24
N ALA A 87 17.24 -8.34 -5.18
CA ALA A 87 16.83 -9.71 -4.93
C ALA A 87 16.88 -10.63 -6.17
N GLY A 88 17.26 -10.12 -7.35
CA GLY A 88 17.29 -10.88 -8.60
C GLY A 88 15.91 -11.29 -9.13
N VAL A 89 14.84 -10.63 -8.67
CA VAL A 89 13.47 -10.90 -9.11
C VAL A 89 13.13 -10.00 -10.30
N PRO A 90 12.76 -10.55 -11.47
CA PRO A 90 12.42 -9.73 -12.63
C PRO A 90 11.19 -8.86 -12.35
N ALA A 91 11.22 -7.62 -12.84
CA ALA A 91 10.09 -6.71 -12.72
C ALA A 91 8.82 -7.34 -13.36
N PRO A 92 7.64 -7.15 -12.74
CA PRO A 92 6.40 -7.59 -13.37
C PRO A 92 6.27 -6.89 -14.72
N ARG A 93 5.89 -7.64 -15.75
CA ARG A 93 5.52 -7.05 -17.04
C ARG A 93 4.28 -6.20 -16.82
N LEU A 94 4.44 -4.88 -16.71
CA LEU A 94 3.32 -3.95 -16.77
C LEU A 94 2.58 -4.21 -18.08
N SER A 95 1.34 -4.67 -17.98
CA SER A 95 0.42 -4.53 -19.09
C SER A 95 0.11 -3.04 -19.18
N VAL A 96 0.77 -2.34 -20.10
CA VAL A 96 0.37 -0.99 -20.47
C VAL A 96 -1.07 -1.09 -20.99
N VAL A 97 -2.04 -0.76 -20.15
CA VAL A 97 -3.39 -0.47 -20.61
C VAL A 97 -3.28 0.88 -21.31
N ARG A 98 -3.09 0.85 -22.63
CA ARG A 98 -3.28 2.02 -23.48
C ARG A 98 -4.75 2.43 -23.34
N GLY A 99 -4.99 3.55 -22.67
CA GLY A 99 -6.22 4.34 -22.77
C GLY A 99 -6.03 5.44 -23.79
#